data_AF-A0A536QMQ3-F1
#
_entry.id   AF-A0A536QMQ3-F1
#
_cell.length_a   1.000
_cell.length_b   1.000
_cell.length_c   1.000
_cell.angle_alpha   90.00
_cell.angle_beta   90.00
_cell.angle_gamma   90.00
#
_symmetry.space_group_name_H-M   'P 1'
#
loop_
_entity.id
_entity.type
_entity.pdbx_description
1 polymer ?
#
loop_
_entity_poly.entity_id
_entity_poly.type
_entity_poly.pdbx_seq_one_letter_code
_entity_poly.pdbx_strand_id
1 'polypeptide(L)'
;MSPDTVAIVTGGGTVIVGETPMTVVASFGVNARRPDGFTGGGPASGRVNYTEHANVNTRHLNAPVVLMEAAMSANPSPNGTGGSAAMSADCTAPAECPSGFASAIVYIEDNSDQGANNDVFKIFFCTFGPFLPGPTFNGSTAPASCVGPEGNTLRTGNIQVRQTITGSGASVPTAARAPLRLP
;
A
#
# COMPACT_ATOMS: atom_id res chain seq x y z
N MET A 1 7.20 14.25 12.26
CA MET A 1 6.27 13.13 12.52
C MET A 1 4.88 13.63 12.16
N SER A 2 4.27 13.07 11.12
CA SER A 2 2.89 13.41 10.71
C SER A 2 1.95 12.52 11.53
N PRO A 3 0.90 13.08 12.17
CA PRO A 3 -0.07 12.27 12.87
C PRO A 3 -0.76 11.33 11.88
N ASP A 4 -0.94 10.09 12.31
CA ASP A 4 -1.75 9.11 11.59
C ASP A 4 -3.11 9.72 11.20
N THR A 5 -3.47 9.64 9.92
CA THR A 5 -4.55 10.43 9.32
C THR A 5 -5.59 9.57 8.60
N VAL A 6 -6.74 10.16 8.31
CA VAL A 6 -7.74 9.54 7.43
C VAL A 6 -7.27 9.65 5.99
N ALA A 7 -6.89 8.53 5.39
CA ALA A 7 -6.36 8.50 4.03
C ALA A 7 -7.05 7.46 3.15
N ILE A 8 -6.98 7.72 1.84
CA ILE A 8 -7.24 6.78 0.77
C ILE A 8 -5.89 6.46 0.13
N VAL A 9 -5.61 5.17 0.05
CA VAL A 9 -4.46 4.60 -0.62
C VAL A 9 -4.96 3.86 -1.85
N THR A 10 -4.54 4.30 -3.02
CA THR A 10 -4.80 3.59 -4.28
C THR A 10 -3.50 3.45 -5.04
N GLY A 11 -3.29 2.33 -5.71
CA GLY A 11 -2.12 2.16 -6.53
C GLY A 11 -2.08 0.81 -7.20
N GLY A 12 -1.15 0.66 -8.12
CA GLY A 12 -0.93 -0.59 -8.79
C GLY A 12 0.23 -0.47 -9.76
N GLY A 13 0.84 -1.60 -10.07
CA GLY A 13 2.05 -1.59 -10.86
C GLY A 13 2.82 -2.88 -10.77
N THR A 14 4.10 -2.79 -11.07
CA THR A 14 5.02 -3.91 -10.94
C THR A 14 6.23 -3.54 -10.11
N VAL A 15 6.75 -4.53 -9.39
CA VAL A 15 7.99 -4.44 -8.61
C VAL A 15 8.92 -5.58 -8.99
N ILE A 16 10.19 -5.39 -8.65
CA ILE A 16 11.21 -6.42 -8.76
C ILE A 16 11.28 -7.17 -7.42
N VAL A 17 11.23 -8.50 -7.48
CA VAL A 17 11.38 -9.39 -6.33
C VAL A 17 12.70 -10.12 -6.45
N GLY A 18 13.56 -9.92 -5.46
CA GLY A 18 14.84 -10.61 -5.39
C GLY A 18 14.66 -11.98 -4.74
N GLU A 19 14.49 -13.03 -5.54
CA GLU A 19 14.68 -14.39 -5.08
C GLU A 19 16.13 -14.82 -5.37
N THR A 20 16.77 -15.60 -4.50
CA THR A 20 18.09 -16.17 -4.84
C THR A 20 17.86 -17.53 -5.49
N PRO A 21 18.35 -17.83 -6.71
CA PRO A 21 19.31 -17.08 -7.54
C PRO A 21 18.67 -16.24 -8.68
N MET A 22 17.37 -15.98 -8.66
CA MET A 22 16.65 -15.36 -9.77
C MET A 22 15.84 -14.14 -9.35
N THR A 23 15.98 -13.06 -10.10
CA THR A 23 15.09 -11.92 -9.97
C THR A 23 13.82 -12.14 -10.79
N VAL A 24 12.66 -12.01 -10.16
CA VAL A 24 11.35 -12.10 -10.83
C VAL A 24 10.59 -10.78 -10.74
N VAL A 25 9.50 -10.69 -11.50
CA VAL A 25 8.60 -9.54 -11.47
C VAL A 25 7.35 -9.94 -10.71
N ALA A 26 6.86 -9.06 -9.86
CA ALA A 26 5.53 -9.20 -9.28
C ALA A 26 4.65 -8.01 -9.67
N SER A 27 3.36 -8.29 -9.85
CA SER A 27 2.34 -7.27 -10.05
C SER A 27 1.57 -7.06 -8.75
N PHE A 28 1.18 -5.83 -8.46
CA PHE A 28 0.38 -5.51 -7.29
C PHE A 28 -0.73 -4.53 -7.62
N GLY A 29 -1.75 -4.51 -6.77
CA GLY A 29 -2.81 -3.52 -6.76
C GLY A 29 -3.28 -3.30 -5.33
N VAL A 30 -3.46 -2.04 -4.95
CA VAL A 30 -3.94 -1.64 -3.63
C VAL A 30 -5.08 -0.66 -3.77
N ASN A 31 -6.13 -0.88 -3.01
CA ASN A 31 -7.20 0.07 -2.81
C ASN A 31 -7.66 -0.07 -1.37
N ALA A 32 -7.26 0.86 -0.51
CA ALA A 32 -7.60 0.88 0.89
C ALA A 32 -8.06 2.29 1.30
N ARG A 33 -9.09 2.33 2.13
CA ARG A 33 -9.60 3.54 2.74
C ARG A 33 -9.69 3.34 4.24
N ARG A 34 -9.19 4.32 4.95
CA ARG A 34 -9.46 4.48 6.37
C ARG A 34 -10.75 5.28 6.59
N PRO A 35 -11.69 4.79 7.41
CA PRO A 35 -12.88 5.53 7.82
C PRO A 35 -12.53 6.61 8.86
N ASP A 36 -13.45 7.54 9.07
CA ASP A 36 -13.24 8.71 9.91
C ASP A 36 -13.26 8.37 11.41
N GLY A 37 -12.48 9.10 12.23
CA GLY A 37 -12.63 9.10 13.69
C GLY A 37 -11.68 8.24 14.52
N PHE A 38 -10.53 7.79 13.98
CA PHE A 38 -9.56 6.97 14.73
C PHE A 38 -8.23 7.70 15.01
N THR A 39 -7.58 7.38 16.14
CA THR A 39 -6.26 7.86 16.55
C THR A 39 -5.31 6.67 16.73
N GLY A 40 -4.23 6.62 15.95
CA GLY A 40 -3.37 5.43 15.84
C GLY A 40 -4.01 4.37 14.95
N GLY A 41 -3.18 3.57 14.24
CA GLY A 41 -3.61 2.62 13.23
C GLY A 41 -4.92 1.89 13.57
N GLY A 42 -5.83 1.78 12.60
CA GLY A 42 -7.22 1.40 12.90
C GLY A 42 -7.89 0.61 11.79
N PRO A 43 -9.18 0.29 11.98
CA PRO A 43 -9.97 -0.43 10.99
C PRO A 43 -9.89 0.24 9.63
N ALA A 44 -9.72 -0.55 8.59
CA ALA A 44 -9.70 -0.10 7.22
C ALA A 44 -10.64 -0.94 6.37
N SER A 45 -10.92 -0.45 5.18
CA SER A 45 -11.70 -1.16 4.18
C SER A 45 -10.95 -1.13 2.86
N GLY A 46 -11.01 -2.21 2.10
CA GLY A 46 -10.27 -2.29 0.85
C GLY A 46 -9.72 -3.67 0.58
N ARG A 47 -8.77 -3.74 -0.34
CA ARG A 47 -8.15 -4.99 -0.77
C ARG A 47 -6.74 -4.73 -1.30
N VAL A 48 -5.87 -5.71 -1.06
CA VAL A 48 -4.56 -5.82 -1.69
C VAL A 48 -4.60 -7.03 -2.60
N ASN A 49 -4.04 -6.86 -3.79
CA ASN A 49 -3.71 -7.92 -4.72
C ASN A 49 -2.20 -7.92 -4.97
N TYR A 50 -1.60 -9.10 -5.00
CA TYR A 50 -0.20 -9.30 -5.31
C TYR A 50 -0.03 -10.65 -6.00
N THR A 51 0.71 -10.68 -7.10
CA THR A 51 1.04 -11.91 -7.80
C THR A 51 2.48 -11.85 -8.26
N GLU A 52 3.27 -12.79 -7.79
CA GLU A 52 4.62 -13.03 -8.27
C GLU A 52 4.60 -13.87 -9.55
N HIS A 53 5.39 -13.48 -10.55
CA HIS A 53 5.43 -14.13 -11.87
C HIS A 53 6.59 -15.14 -11.98
N ALA A 54 6.95 -15.80 -10.87
CA ALA A 54 7.96 -16.86 -10.83
C ALA A 54 7.43 -18.16 -11.46
N ASN A 55 8.34 -19.04 -11.89
CA ASN A 55 7.96 -20.31 -12.53
C ASN A 55 7.80 -21.49 -11.55
N VAL A 56 8.26 -21.37 -10.30
CA VAL A 56 8.34 -22.52 -9.37
C VAL A 56 7.82 -22.25 -7.95
N ASN A 57 7.74 -21.00 -7.48
CA ASN A 57 7.19 -20.65 -6.16
C ASN A 57 6.41 -19.33 -6.23
N THR A 58 5.26 -19.32 -6.92
CA THR A 58 4.46 -18.10 -7.03
C THR A 58 3.78 -17.76 -5.70
N ARG A 59 4.07 -16.59 -5.14
CA ARG A 59 3.23 -16.01 -4.09
C ARG A 59 2.07 -15.25 -4.73
N HIS A 60 0.87 -15.66 -4.37
CA HIS A 60 -0.36 -14.96 -4.71
C HIS A 60 -1.05 -14.49 -3.43
N LEU A 61 -1.50 -13.25 -3.44
CA LEU A 61 -2.33 -12.67 -2.40
C LEU A 61 -3.47 -11.87 -3.02
N ASN A 62 -4.66 -12.10 -2.48
CA ASN A 62 -5.87 -11.34 -2.75
C ASN A 62 -6.68 -11.29 -1.44
N ALA A 63 -6.42 -10.27 -0.62
CA ALA A 63 -6.89 -10.22 0.76
C ALA A 63 -7.50 -8.85 1.13
N PRO A 64 -8.58 -8.81 1.93
CA PRO A 64 -9.15 -7.57 2.41
C PRO A 64 -8.18 -6.84 3.35
N VAL A 65 -8.06 -5.52 3.19
CA VAL A 65 -7.33 -4.68 4.14
C VAL A 65 -8.23 -4.41 5.33
N VAL A 66 -7.79 -4.80 6.53
CA VAL A 66 -8.55 -4.66 7.77
C VAL A 66 -7.95 -3.64 8.71
N LEU A 67 -6.65 -3.34 8.60
CA LEU A 67 -6.00 -2.29 9.37
C LEU A 67 -5.16 -1.39 8.46
N MET A 68 -5.12 -0.10 8.75
CA MET A 68 -4.29 0.86 8.05
C MET A 68 -3.84 2.01 8.96
N GLU A 69 -2.60 2.42 8.77
CA GLU A 69 -2.01 3.64 9.30
C GLU A 69 -1.35 4.39 8.15
N ALA A 70 -1.57 5.71 8.08
CA ALA A 70 -1.07 6.52 6.97
C ALA A 70 -0.64 7.90 7.44
N ALA A 71 0.43 8.39 6.83
CA ALA A 71 1.02 9.70 7.08
C ALA A 71 1.08 10.48 5.76
N MET A 72 0.44 11.65 5.73
CA MET A 72 0.54 12.57 4.60
C MET A 72 1.90 13.25 4.56
N SER A 73 2.42 13.48 3.35
CA SER A 73 3.55 14.37 3.14
C SER A 73 3.18 15.80 3.58
N ALA A 74 4.11 16.48 4.27
CA ALA A 74 3.97 17.91 4.54
C ALA A 74 4.05 18.76 3.25
N ASN A 75 4.68 18.19 2.21
CA ASN A 75 4.87 18.79 0.91
C ASN A 75 4.27 17.82 -0.12
N PRO A 76 2.94 17.77 -0.30
CA PRO A 76 2.33 16.91 -1.31
C PRO A 76 2.80 17.33 -2.71
N SER A 77 2.81 16.38 -3.62
CA SER A 77 3.11 16.61 -5.03
C SER A 77 2.02 17.47 -5.70
N PRO A 78 2.24 17.99 -6.92
CA PRO A 78 1.28 18.87 -7.60
C PRO A 78 -0.12 18.28 -7.79
N ASN A 79 -0.27 16.95 -7.86
CA ASN A 79 -1.58 16.29 -7.95
C ASN A 79 -2.32 16.20 -6.57
N GLY A 80 -1.71 16.69 -5.49
CA GLY A 80 -2.26 16.65 -4.14
C GLY A 80 -2.09 15.31 -3.40
N THR A 81 -1.20 14.44 -3.87
CA THR A 81 -0.87 13.16 -3.23
C THR A 81 0.52 13.20 -2.58
N GLY A 82 0.87 12.15 -1.84
CA GLY A 82 2.19 12.00 -1.24
C GLY A 82 2.13 11.56 0.22
N GLY A 83 3.16 10.82 0.63
CA GLY A 83 3.29 10.31 1.98
C GLY A 83 3.55 8.80 2.01
N SER A 84 3.17 8.16 3.11
CA SER A 84 3.37 6.72 3.28
C SER A 84 2.20 6.07 4.01
N ALA A 85 2.05 4.77 3.83
CA ALA A 85 1.07 3.98 4.57
C ALA A 85 1.56 2.58 4.86
N ALA A 86 1.15 2.05 6.01
CA ALA A 86 1.23 0.64 6.36
C ALA A 86 -0.19 0.08 6.44
N MET A 87 -0.41 -1.07 5.80
CA MET A 87 -1.70 -1.74 5.72
C MET A 87 -1.54 -3.20 6.14
N SER A 88 -2.51 -3.73 6.88
CA SER A 88 -2.59 -5.15 7.22
C SER A 88 -3.78 -5.77 6.49
N ALA A 89 -3.48 -6.77 5.67
CA ALA A 89 -4.47 -7.57 4.95
C ALA A 89 -4.70 -8.90 5.68
N ASP A 90 -5.96 -9.28 5.82
CA ASP A 90 -6.38 -10.50 6.52
C ASP A 90 -6.42 -11.70 5.57
N CYS A 91 -5.67 -12.76 5.90
CA CYS A 91 -5.64 -13.99 5.10
C CYS A 91 -6.69 -15.02 5.51
N THR A 92 -7.58 -14.69 6.45
CA THR A 92 -8.73 -15.54 6.75
C THR A 92 -9.73 -15.54 5.58
N ALA A 93 -10.33 -16.70 5.29
CA ALA A 93 -11.26 -16.85 4.18
C ALA A 93 -12.40 -15.81 4.27
N PRO A 94 -12.78 -15.13 3.17
CA PRO A 94 -12.57 -15.51 1.76
C PRO A 94 -11.33 -14.87 1.09
N ALA A 95 -10.20 -14.72 1.79
CA ALA A 95 -8.95 -14.30 1.19
C ALA A 95 -8.19 -15.43 0.46
N GLU A 96 -7.36 -15.04 -0.50
CA GLU A 96 -6.33 -15.91 -1.09
C GLU A 96 -4.98 -15.42 -0.57
N CYS A 97 -4.23 -16.28 0.10
CA CYS A 97 -2.89 -15.98 0.57
C CYS A 97 -2.01 -17.23 0.42
N PRO A 98 -0.67 -17.08 0.41
CA PRO A 98 0.21 -18.24 0.42
C PRO A 98 -0.01 -19.04 1.71
N SER A 99 0.12 -20.36 1.62
CA SER A 99 -0.14 -21.25 2.76
C SER A 99 0.81 -20.97 3.93
N GLY A 100 0.29 -21.09 5.15
CA GLY A 100 1.07 -20.85 6.37
C GLY A 100 1.10 -19.39 6.84
N PHE A 101 0.50 -18.45 6.09
CA PHE A 101 0.37 -17.06 6.51
C PHE A 101 -1.08 -16.72 6.89
N ALA A 102 -1.23 -15.94 7.97
CA ALA A 102 -2.50 -15.48 8.51
C ALA A 102 -2.77 -14.00 8.25
N SER A 103 -1.76 -13.24 7.84
CA SER A 103 -1.92 -11.87 7.35
C SER A 103 -0.77 -11.46 6.43
N ALA A 104 -0.92 -10.33 5.75
CA ALA A 104 0.17 -9.67 5.05
C ALA A 104 0.23 -8.19 5.41
N ILE A 105 1.44 -7.67 5.58
CA ILE A 105 1.67 -6.25 5.80
C ILE A 105 2.19 -5.65 4.50
N VAL A 106 1.52 -4.60 4.04
CA VAL A 106 1.95 -3.82 2.88
C VAL A 106 2.43 -2.46 3.38
N TYR A 107 3.62 -2.09 2.95
CA TYR A 107 4.18 -0.76 3.13
C TYR A 107 4.28 -0.06 1.78
N ILE A 108 3.88 1.19 1.73
CA ILE A 108 3.97 2.01 0.52
C ILE A 108 4.49 3.42 0.80
N GLU A 109 5.12 4.00 -0.21
CA GLU A 109 5.45 5.41 -0.28
C GLU A 109 4.97 5.97 -1.63
N ASP A 110 4.31 7.12 -1.57
CA ASP A 110 3.97 7.96 -2.72
C ASP A 110 4.93 9.14 -2.70
N ASN A 111 5.95 9.03 -3.55
CA ASN A 111 7.07 9.96 -3.61
C ASN A 111 7.01 10.83 -4.88
N SER A 112 6.22 10.45 -5.89
CA SER A 112 6.12 11.15 -7.16
C SER A 112 4.84 10.84 -7.92
N ASP A 113 4.27 11.85 -8.58
CA ASP A 113 3.09 11.71 -9.46
C ASP A 113 3.24 10.66 -10.57
N GLN A 114 4.48 10.44 -11.03
CA GLN A 114 4.78 9.50 -12.10
C GLN A 114 4.93 8.06 -11.60
N GLY A 115 5.17 7.89 -10.30
CA GLY A 115 5.27 6.64 -9.56
C GLY A 115 6.46 5.74 -9.88
N ALA A 116 6.64 5.35 -11.15
CA ALA A 116 7.74 4.47 -11.56
C ALA A 116 9.11 5.05 -11.16
N ASN A 117 9.99 4.20 -10.63
CA ASN A 117 11.31 4.54 -10.08
C ASN A 117 11.32 5.50 -8.88
N ASN A 118 10.17 5.84 -8.30
CA ASN A 118 10.07 6.80 -7.20
C ASN A 118 9.22 6.26 -6.03
N ASP A 119 8.01 5.80 -6.34
CA ASP A 119 7.11 5.21 -5.36
C ASP A 119 7.64 3.86 -4.90
N VAL A 120 7.22 3.44 -3.72
CA VAL A 120 7.67 2.21 -3.08
C VAL A 120 6.47 1.33 -2.79
N PHE A 121 6.59 0.04 -3.13
CA PHE A 121 5.69 -1.00 -2.66
C PHE A 121 6.51 -2.12 -2.06
N LYS A 122 6.19 -2.49 -0.83
CA LYS A 122 6.79 -3.63 -0.14
C LYS A 122 5.72 -4.46 0.53
N ILE A 123 5.84 -5.78 0.47
CA ILE A 123 4.92 -6.71 1.11
C ILE A 123 5.68 -7.69 2.01
N PHE A 124 5.07 -8.01 3.14
CA PHE A 124 5.55 -8.97 4.13
C PHE A 124 4.43 -9.97 4.41
N PHE A 125 4.77 -11.24 4.51
CA PHE A 125 3.81 -12.31 4.82
C PHE A 125 4.02 -12.77 6.26
N CYS A 126 2.97 -12.79 7.07
CA CYS A 126 3.05 -12.98 8.51
C CYS A 126 2.26 -14.21 8.95
N THR A 127 2.82 -14.97 9.91
CA THR A 127 2.19 -16.20 10.42
C THR A 127 1.14 -15.93 11.50
N PHE A 128 1.04 -14.69 11.97
CA PHE A 128 0.02 -14.24 12.91
C PHE A 128 -1.08 -13.42 12.21
N GLY A 129 -2.22 -13.28 12.88
CA GLY A 129 -3.36 -12.50 12.39
C GLY A 129 -3.04 -11.02 12.20
N PRO A 130 -3.95 -10.24 11.59
CA PRO A 130 -3.71 -8.85 11.21
C PRO A 130 -3.27 -7.96 12.37
N PHE A 131 -2.20 -7.20 12.14
CA PHE A 131 -1.70 -6.18 13.04
C PHE A 131 -0.97 -5.10 12.24
N LEU A 132 -0.82 -3.91 12.84
CA LEU A 132 0.04 -2.88 12.29
C LEU A 132 1.37 -2.84 13.06
N PRO A 133 2.51 -2.80 12.36
CA PRO A 133 3.77 -2.42 12.96
C PRO A 133 3.66 -1.04 13.63
N GLY A 134 4.47 -0.79 14.65
CA GLY A 134 4.48 0.51 15.31
C GLY A 134 4.79 1.68 14.36
N PRO A 135 4.57 2.93 14.81
CA PRO A 135 4.58 4.13 13.96
C PRO A 135 5.95 4.47 13.32
N THR A 136 7.01 3.78 13.71
CA THR A 136 8.36 3.93 13.14
C THR A 136 8.65 2.96 12.00
N PHE A 137 7.67 2.17 11.58
CA PHE A 137 7.85 1.19 10.52
C PHE A 137 7.99 1.87 9.15
N ASN A 138 9.06 1.51 8.42
CA ASN A 138 9.41 2.06 7.11
C ASN A 138 9.56 0.97 6.02
N GLY A 139 9.03 -0.22 6.28
CA GLY A 139 9.13 -1.36 5.37
C GLY A 139 10.55 -1.83 5.08
N SER A 140 11.57 -1.48 5.85
CA SER A 140 12.95 -1.96 5.61
C SER A 140 13.27 -3.27 6.32
N THR A 141 12.65 -3.54 7.46
CA THR A 141 12.89 -4.74 8.27
C THR A 141 11.56 -5.46 8.49
N ALA A 142 11.56 -6.77 8.29
CA ALA A 142 10.39 -7.59 8.54
C ALA A 142 9.98 -7.50 10.03
N PRO A 143 8.69 -7.23 10.33
CA PRO A 143 8.18 -7.38 11.68
C PRO A 143 8.38 -8.82 12.20
N ALA A 144 8.35 -8.98 13.52
CA ALA A 144 8.46 -10.31 14.12
C ALA A 144 7.41 -11.26 13.52
N SER A 145 7.85 -12.49 13.21
CA SER A 145 6.99 -13.52 12.61
C SER A 145 6.44 -13.20 11.21
N CYS A 146 7.08 -12.25 10.51
CA CYS A 146 6.85 -11.98 9.10
C CYS A 146 8.10 -12.30 8.27
N VAL A 147 7.90 -12.63 7.00
CA VAL A 147 8.93 -12.84 5.99
C VAL A 147 8.81 -11.78 4.91
N GLY A 148 9.93 -11.23 4.44
CA GLY A 148 9.99 -10.16 3.46
C GLY A 148 11.10 -9.14 3.79
N PRO A 149 11.07 -7.94 3.19
CA PRO A 149 10.09 -7.50 2.20
C PRO A 149 10.27 -8.19 0.85
N GLU A 150 9.17 -8.40 0.16
CA GLU A 150 9.17 -8.48 -1.30
C GLU A 150 8.79 -7.13 -1.90
N GLY A 151 9.32 -6.83 -3.08
CA GLY A 151 9.16 -5.55 -3.72
C GLY A 151 10.13 -4.49 -3.20
N ASN A 152 10.10 -3.34 -3.86
CA ASN A 152 10.90 -2.17 -3.54
C ASN A 152 10.31 -0.97 -4.30
N THR A 153 11.15 -0.05 -4.75
CA THR A 153 10.77 0.97 -5.73
C THR A 153 10.05 0.37 -6.94
N LEU A 154 9.00 1.04 -7.39
CA LEU A 154 8.18 0.57 -8.51
C LEU A 154 8.98 0.51 -9.80
N ARG A 155 8.81 -0.57 -10.55
CA ARG A 155 9.27 -0.68 -11.93
C ARG A 155 8.30 0.02 -12.89
N THR A 156 7.00 -0.17 -12.66
CA THR A 156 5.92 0.48 -13.43
C THR A 156 4.74 0.80 -12.53
N GLY A 157 3.85 1.67 -13.02
CA GLY A 157 2.63 2.05 -12.31
C GLY A 157 2.85 3.22 -11.35
N ASN A 158 1.89 3.43 -10.46
CA ASN A 158 1.89 4.53 -9.52
C ASN A 158 1.09 4.22 -8.25
N ILE A 159 1.38 4.98 -7.19
CA ILE A 159 0.69 4.96 -5.92
C ILE A 159 0.19 6.38 -5.65
N GLN A 160 -0.94 6.46 -4.97
CA GLN A 160 -1.55 7.70 -4.53
C GLN A 160 -1.95 7.55 -3.06
N VAL A 161 -1.29 8.31 -2.20
CA VAL A 161 -1.68 8.51 -0.81
C VAL A 161 -2.32 9.90 -0.72
N ARG A 162 -3.61 9.95 -0.38
CA ARG A 162 -4.33 11.22 -0.27
C ARG A 162 -5.25 11.24 0.94
N GLN A 163 -5.46 12.42 1.51
CA GLN A 163 -6.39 12.60 2.61
C GLN A 163 -7.84 12.45 2.12
N THR A 164 -8.71 11.81 2.91
CA THR A 164 -10.15 11.83 2.64
C THR A 164 -10.71 13.20 3.03
N ILE A 165 -11.42 13.87 2.13
CA ILE A 165 -12.16 15.11 2.48
C ILE A 165 -13.39 14.69 3.30
N THR A 166 -13.30 14.84 4.61
CA THR A 166 -14.48 14.93 5.47
C THR A 166 -14.93 16.37 5.54
N GLY A 167 -16.25 16.59 5.52
CA GLY A 167 -16.84 17.92 5.50
C GLY A 167 -16.26 18.83 6.59
N SER A 168 -16.11 20.11 6.23
CA SER A 168 -15.48 21.23 6.96
C SER A 168 -13.95 21.33 6.89
N GLY A 169 -13.45 21.86 5.77
CA GLY A 169 -12.20 22.62 5.75
C GLY A 169 -10.93 21.85 5.36
N ALA A 170 -10.77 21.55 4.08
CA ALA A 170 -9.46 21.37 3.46
C ALA A 170 -9.53 21.86 2.01
N SER A 171 -8.74 22.89 1.71
CA SER A 171 -8.59 23.47 0.38
C SER A 171 -7.89 22.47 -0.53
N VAL A 172 -8.62 21.80 -1.41
CA VAL A 172 -8.01 21.01 -2.49
C VAL A 172 -7.69 21.97 -3.64
N PRO A 173 -6.45 22.03 -4.15
CA PRO A 173 -6.21 22.52 -5.49
C PRO A 173 -6.88 21.52 -6.43
N THR A 174 -8.02 21.90 -7.00
CA THR A 174 -8.72 21.14 -8.03
C THR A 174 -7.73 20.81 -9.14
N ALA A 175 -7.25 19.57 -9.21
CA ALA A 175 -6.56 19.08 -10.39
C ALA A 175 -7.50 19.28 -11.58
N ALA A 176 -7.08 20.12 -12.53
CA ALA A 176 -7.89 20.49 -13.68
C ALA A 176 -8.37 19.24 -14.40
N ARG A 177 -9.69 19.03 -14.42
CA ARG A 177 -10.33 18.05 -15.28
C ARG A 177 -9.89 18.36 -16.72
N ALA A 178 -9.23 17.41 -17.37
CA ALA A 178 -9.00 17.49 -18.81
C ALA A 178 -10.37 17.69 -19.50
N PRO A 179 -10.53 18.67 -20.41
CA PRO A 179 -11.80 18.87 -21.09
C PRO A 179 -12.10 17.63 -21.93
N LEU A 180 -13.25 17.02 -21.66
CA LEU A 180 -13.83 15.97 -22.49
C LEU A 180 -14.03 16.55 -23.90
N ARG A 181 -13.17 16.18 -24.83
CA ARG A 181 -13.37 16.46 -26.25
C ARG A 181 -14.30 15.37 -26.78
N LEU A 182 -15.59 15.67 -26.83
CA LEU A 182 -16.54 14.84 -27.58
C LEU A 182 -16.28 15.01 -29.08
N PRO A 183 -16.44 13.94 -29.89
CA PRO A 183 -16.27 13.98 -31.34
C PRO A 183 -17.30 14.89 -32.03
#